data_AF-A0A7C3GDW5-F1
#
_entry.id   AF-A0A7C3GDW5-F1
#
_cell.length_a   1.000
_cell.length_b   1.000
_cell.length_c   1.000
_cell.angle_alpha   90.00
_cell.angle_beta   90.00
_cell.angle_gamma   90.00
#
_symmetry.space_group_name_H-M   'P 1'
#
loop_
_entity.id
_entity.type
_entity.pdbx_description
1 polymer ?
#
loop_
_entity_poly.entity_id
_entity_poly.type
_entity_poly.pdbx_seq_one_letter_code
_entity_poly.pdbx_strand_id
1 'polypeptide(L)'
;DLIREKLVEEEWRHSQSEVVGTISYVYNHHKRELTDRLIDIQHDHYARIISTQHIHLDHDHCLEVIIVKGEVGAVRDLADRIKSLKGILHCSLSMTTTGRELA
;
A
#
# COMPACT_ATOMS: atom_id res chain seq x y z
N ASP A 1 -17.70 15.22 -6.15
CA ASP A 1 -18.51 15.16 -7.38
C ASP A 1 -18.37 13.74 -7.90
N LEU A 2 -19.50 13.05 -8.07
CA LEU A 2 -19.60 11.66 -8.52
C LEU A 2 -18.88 11.43 -9.86
N ILE A 3 -18.80 12.45 -10.71
CA ILE A 3 -18.09 12.35 -11.99
C ILE A 3 -16.59 12.12 -11.76
N ARG A 4 -15.98 12.87 -10.83
CA ARG A 4 -14.54 12.71 -10.51
C ARG A 4 -14.24 11.36 -9.88
N GLU A 5 -15.10 10.89 -8.99
CA GLU A 5 -14.95 9.56 -8.39
C GLU A 5 -14.97 8.46 -9.45
N LYS A 6 -15.88 8.55 -10.43
CA LYS A 6 -15.93 7.61 -11.55
C LYS A 6 -14.69 7.63 -12.43
N LEU A 7 -14.16 8.82 -12.76
CA LEU A 7 -12.94 8.94 -13.56
C LEU A 7 -11.74 8.32 -12.84
N VAL A 8 -11.62 8.53 -11.52
CA VAL A 8 -10.58 7.91 -10.71
C VAL A 8 -10.73 6.38 -10.67
N GLU A 9 -11.96 5.85 -10.53
CA GLU A 9 -12.21 4.41 -10.60
C GLU A 9 -11.82 3.79 -11.95
N GLU A 10 -12.02 4.53 -13.06
CA GLU A 10 -11.62 4.10 -14.40
C GLU A 10 -10.10 4.08 -14.60
N GLU A 11 -9.38 5.05 -14.02
CA GLU A 11 -7.92 5.08 -13.99
C GLU A 11 -7.37 3.79 -13.37
N TRP A 12 -8.01 3.29 -12.29
CA TRP A 12 -7.61 2.06 -11.60
C TRP A 12 -7.93 0.76 -12.36
N ARG A 13 -8.71 0.81 -13.45
CA ARG A 13 -8.98 -0.37 -14.28
C ARG A 13 -7.82 -0.67 -15.22
N HIS A 14 -7.04 0.34 -15.57
CA HIS A 14 -5.89 0.21 -16.46
C HIS A 14 -4.64 -0.04 -15.62
N SER A 15 -4.08 -1.25 -15.70
CA SER A 15 -2.94 -1.66 -14.87
C SER A 15 -1.69 -0.79 -15.03
N GLN A 16 -1.57 -0.08 -16.16
CA GLN A 16 -0.43 0.77 -16.52
C GLN A 16 -0.64 2.25 -16.15
N SER A 17 -1.81 2.64 -15.65
CA SER A 17 -2.03 4.02 -15.18
C SER A 17 -1.19 4.31 -13.93
N GLU A 18 -0.58 5.50 -13.89
CA GLU A 18 0.21 5.95 -12.73
C GLU A 18 -0.72 6.55 -11.66
N VAL A 19 -0.76 5.91 -10.50
CA VAL A 19 -1.61 6.32 -9.36
C VAL A 19 -0.77 6.66 -8.13
N VAL A 20 -1.42 7.29 -7.15
CA VAL A 20 -0.89 7.47 -5.79
C VAL A 20 -1.78 6.68 -4.84
N GLY A 21 -1.23 6.13 -3.77
CA GLY A 21 -2.04 5.39 -2.81
C GLY A 21 -1.40 5.25 -1.44
N THR A 22 -2.15 4.63 -0.54
CA THR A 22 -1.69 4.20 0.78
C THR A 22 -1.98 2.71 0.97
N ILE A 23 -0.98 1.98 1.48
CA ILE A 23 -1.14 0.60 1.95
C ILE A 23 -1.05 0.65 3.47
N SER A 24 -2.15 0.37 4.15
CA SER A 24 -2.24 0.40 5.61
C SER A 24 -2.42 -1.01 6.14
N TYR A 25 -1.57 -1.44 7.07
CA TYR A 25 -1.70 -2.77 7.67
C TYR A 25 -1.34 -2.80 9.15
N VAL A 26 -1.99 -3.71 9.87
CA VAL A 26 -1.74 -3.98 11.29
C VAL A 26 -1.14 -5.37 11.44
N TYR A 27 -0.10 -5.48 12.25
CA TYR A 27 0.60 -6.75 12.48
C TYR A 27 1.15 -6.84 13.91
N ASN A 28 1.43 -8.07 14.35
CA ASN A 28 2.09 -8.30 15.64
C ASN A 28 3.61 -8.40 15.43
N HIS A 29 4.38 -7.48 16.01
CA HIS A 29 5.83 -7.37 15.78
C HIS A 29 6.66 -8.43 16.53
N HIS A 30 6.08 -9.17 17.48
CA HIS A 30 6.70 -10.35 18.11
C HIS A 30 6.63 -11.59 17.23
N LYS A 31 5.92 -11.56 16.09
CA LYS A 31 5.92 -12.66 15.12
C LYS A 31 7.30 -12.77 14.48
N ARG A 32 8.00 -13.85 14.81
CA ARG A 32 9.33 -14.16 14.30
C ARG A 32 9.39 -14.02 12.78
N GLU A 33 10.43 -13.37 12.27
CA GLU A 33 10.72 -13.12 10.85
C GLU A 33 9.69 -12.24 10.10
N LEU A 34 8.60 -11.79 10.73
CA LEU A 34 7.59 -10.99 10.03
C LEU A 34 8.12 -9.61 9.65
N THR A 35 8.73 -8.90 10.59
CA THR A 35 9.27 -7.56 10.37
C THR A 35 10.37 -7.57 9.30
N ASP A 36 11.27 -8.56 9.33
CA ASP A 36 12.34 -8.70 8.32
C ASP A 36 11.74 -8.94 6.93
N ARG A 37 10.75 -9.84 6.81
CA ARG A 37 10.07 -10.09 5.53
C ARG A 37 9.31 -8.87 5.01
N LEU A 38 8.73 -8.06 5.90
CA LEU A 38 8.08 -6.79 5.52
C LEU A 38 9.10 -5.80 4.97
N ILE A 39 10.27 -5.68 5.61
CA ILE A 39 11.38 -4.84 5.14
C ILE A 39 11.87 -5.33 3.77
N ASP A 40 12.07 -6.64 3.59
CA ASP A 40 12.53 -7.21 2.31
C ASP A 40 11.54 -6.90 1.17
N ILE A 41 10.24 -7.11 1.39
CA ILE A 41 9.20 -6.79 0.40
C ILE A 41 9.19 -5.30 0.06
N GLN A 42 9.32 -4.42 1.06
CA GLN A 42 9.38 -2.98 0.83
C GLN A 42 10.65 -2.59 0.07
N HIS A 43 11.80 -3.19 0.39
CA HIS A 43 13.06 -2.96 -0.31
C HIS A 43 12.99 -3.42 -1.77
N ASP A 44 12.37 -4.55 -2.07
CA ASP A 44 12.15 -5.01 -3.45
C ASP A 44 11.27 -4.05 -4.27
N HIS A 45 10.42 -3.25 -3.60
CA HIS A 45 9.50 -2.30 -4.21
C HIS A 45 9.89 -0.83 -4.00
N TYR A 46 11.14 -0.54 -3.59
CA TYR A 46 11.60 0.79 -3.17
C TYR A 46 11.26 1.90 -4.17
N ALA A 47 11.33 1.60 -5.48
CA ALA A 47 11.10 2.59 -6.54
C ALA A 47 9.66 3.13 -6.57
N ARG A 48 8.70 2.44 -5.96
CA ARG A 48 7.28 2.84 -5.89
C ARG A 48 6.87 3.33 -4.50
N ILE A 49 7.73 3.19 -3.49
CA ILE A 49 7.47 3.64 -2.12
C ILE A 49 8.04 5.04 -1.95
N ILE A 50 7.18 5.99 -1.59
CA ILE A 50 7.59 7.37 -1.27
C ILE A 50 8.05 7.44 0.18
N SER A 51 7.28 6.84 1.10
CA SER A 51 7.59 6.80 2.52
C SER A 51 6.76 5.74 3.25
N THR A 52 7.26 5.33 4.41
CA THR A 52 6.57 4.41 5.33
C THR A 52 6.50 5.08 6.70
N GLN A 53 5.33 5.04 7.32
CA GLN A 53 5.13 5.44 8.72
C GLN A 53 4.83 4.21 9.55
N HIS A 54 5.50 4.06 10.69
CA HIS A 54 5.30 2.97 11.64
C HIS A 54 4.80 3.54 12.97
N ILE A 55 3.73 2.97 13.51
CA ILE A 55 3.06 3.41 14.72
C ILE A 55 2.89 2.20 15.64
N HIS A 56 3.47 2.25 16.84
CA HIS A 56 3.17 1.29 17.90
C HIS A 56 1.77 1.58 18.45
N LEU A 57 0.83 0.64 18.27
CA LEU A 57 -0.54 0.75 18.79
C LEU A 57 -0.59 0.32 20.26
N ASP A 58 0.13 -0.76 20.58
CA ASP A 58 0.31 -1.31 21.92
C ASP A 58 1.63 -2.10 21.99
N HIS A 59 1.83 -2.88 23.05
CA HIS A 59 3.05 -3.68 23.26
C HIS A 59 3.29 -4.72 22.17
N ASP A 60 2.26 -5.19 21.48
CA ASP A 60 2.36 -6.30 20.53
C ASP A 60 2.10 -5.85 19.09
N HIS A 61 1.29 -4.82 18.89
CA HIS A 61 0.75 -4.44 17.58
C HIS A 61 1.33 -3.14 17.04
N CYS A 62 1.62 -3.17 15.75
CA CYS A 62 2.02 -1.99 14.99
C CYS A 62 1.05 -1.76 13.83
N LEU A 63 0.79 -0.49 13.54
CA LEU A 63 0.22 -0.01 12.29
C LEU A 63 1.36 0.51 11.42
N GLU A 64 1.42 0.04 10.18
CA GLU A 64 2.25 0.67 9.15
C GLU A 64 1.37 1.24 8.03
N VAL A 65 1.76 2.42 7.55
CA VAL A 65 1.15 3.09 6.41
C VAL A 65 2.24 3.42 5.40
N ILE A 66 2.18 2.79 4.23
CA ILE A 66 3.11 3.01 3.13
C ILE A 66 2.45 3.93 2.11
N ILE A 67 3.06 5.08 1.84
CA ILE A 67 2.68 5.98 0.76
C ILE A 67 3.39 5.53 -0.51
N VAL A 68 2.61 5.24 -1.56
CA VAL A 68 3.10 4.68 -2.82
C VAL A 68 2.72 5.54 -4.01
N LYS A 69 3.56 5.52 -5.04
CA LYS A 69 3.26 6.07 -6.36
C LYS A 69 3.80 5.14 -7.44
N GLY A 70 2.93 4.78 -8.39
CA GLY A 70 3.33 3.92 -9.49
C GLY A 70 2.17 3.36 -10.28
N GLU A 71 2.48 2.41 -11.16
CA GLU A 71 1.47 1.69 -11.94
C GLU A 71 0.51 0.93 -11.01
N VAL A 72 -0.78 0.99 -11.33
CA VAL A 72 -1.84 0.29 -10.57
C VAL A 72 -1.49 -1.18 -10.33
N GLY A 73 -0.96 -1.88 -11.35
CA GLY A 73 -0.57 -3.28 -11.24
C GLY A 73 0.51 -3.51 -10.18
N ALA A 74 1.56 -2.69 -10.17
CA ALA A 74 2.66 -2.79 -9.22
C ALA A 74 2.25 -2.41 -7.79
N VAL A 75 1.39 -1.39 -7.64
CA VAL A 75 0.84 -0.99 -6.35
C VAL A 75 -0.04 -2.10 -5.75
N ARG A 76 -0.87 -2.75 -6.58
CA ARG A 76 -1.67 -3.92 -6.16
C ARG A 76 -0.78 -5.11 -5.78
N ASP A 77 0.24 -5.42 -6.57
CA ASP A 77 1.17 -6.53 -6.27
C ASP A 77 1.86 -6.34 -4.91
N LEU A 78 2.34 -5.13 -4.62
CA LEU A 78 2.93 -4.82 -3.30
C LEU A 78 1.93 -5.05 -2.16
N ALA A 79 0.70 -4.54 -2.30
CA ALA A 79 -0.34 -4.70 -1.28
C ALA A 79 -0.72 -6.18 -1.07
N ASP A 80 -0.82 -6.95 -2.16
CA ASP A 80 -1.15 -8.37 -2.12
C ASP A 80 -0.03 -9.20 -1.48
N ARG A 81 1.24 -8.89 -1.79
CA ARG A 81 2.41 -9.52 -1.14
C ARG A 81 2.41 -9.30 0.36
N ILE A 82 2.20 -8.05 0.81
CA ILE A 82 2.11 -7.72 2.23
C ILE A 82 0.95 -8.49 2.86
N LYS A 83 -0.25 -8.38 2.29
CA LYS A 83 -1.47 -9.03 2.81
C LYS A 83 -1.34 -10.56 2.91
N SER A 84 -0.54 -11.19 2.04
CA SER A 84 -0.33 -12.64 2.04
C SER A 84 0.57 -13.14 3.17
N LEU A 85 1.31 -12.26 3.86
CA LEU A 85 2.20 -12.66 4.94
C LEU A 85 1.42 -13.15 6.16
N LYS A 86 1.79 -14.34 6.65
CA LYS A 86 1.26 -14.86 7.91
C LYS A 86 1.67 -13.95 9.06
N GLY A 87 0.68 -13.37 9.75
CA GLY A 87 0.88 -12.46 10.87
C GLY A 87 0.42 -11.03 10.60
N ILE A 88 0.06 -10.70 9.36
CA ILE A 88 -0.78 -9.54 9.06
C ILE A 88 -2.19 -9.81 9.58
N LEU A 89 -2.68 -8.90 10.41
CA LEU A 89 -4.02 -8.94 11.00
C LEU A 89 -5.05 -8.26 10.10
N HIS A 90 -4.66 -7.15 9.48
CA HIS A 90 -5.47 -6.42 8.52
C HIS A 90 -4.56 -5.71 7.51
N CYS A 91 -4.99 -5.62 6.26
CA CYS A 91 -4.32 -4.85 5.22
C CYS A 91 -5.35 -4.24 4.28
N SER A 92 -5.25 -2.94 4.02
CA SER A 92 -6.09 -2.21 3.07
C SER A 92 -5.23 -1.40 2.11
N LEU A 93 -5.68 -1.33 0.86
CA LEU A 93 -5.11 -0.48 -0.18
C LEU A 93 -6.15 0.58 -0.50
N SER A 94 -5.77 1.85 -0.34
CA SER A 94 -6.53 2.99 -0.86
C SER A 94 -5.72 3.62 -1.99
N MET A 95 -6.27 3.66 -3.19
CA MET A 95 -5.67 4.33 -4.33
C MET A 95 -6.39 5.65 -4.59
N THR A 96 -5.73 6.55 -5.30
CA THR A 96 -6.25 7.81 -5.81
C THR A 96 -5.50 8.17 -7.08
N THR A 97 -5.81 9.32 -7.67
CA THR A 97 -5.17 9.81 -8.89
C THR A 97 -3.92 10.64 -8.58
N THR A 98 -3.04 10.78 -9.57
CA THR A 98 -2.02 11.85 -9.56
C THR A 98 -2.62 13.25 -9.82
N GLY A 99 -3.89 13.31 -10.23
CA GLY A 99 -4.61 14.53 -10.56
C GLY A 99 -4.38 15.04 -11.98
N ARG A 100 -3.47 14.42 -12.75
CA ARG A 100 -3.12 14.86 -14.11
C ARG A 100 -4.24 14.69 -15.13
N GLU A 101 -5.02 13.61 -15.01
CA GLU A 101 -6.12 13.27 -15.93
C GLU A 101 -7.48 13.85 -15.51
N LEU A 102 -7.53 14.66 -14.45
CA LEU A 102 -8.76 15.30 -13.93
C LEU A 102 -8.80 16.81 -14.10
N ALA A 103 -7.73 17.41 -14.63
CA ALA A 103 -7.54 18.85 -14.79
C ALA A 103 -8.12 19.37 -16.11
#